data_AF-A0A0V0ICF2-F1
#
_entry.id   AF-A0A0V0ICF2-F1
#
_cell.length_a   1.000
_cell.length_b   1.000
_cell.length_c   1.000
_cell.angle_alpha   90.00
_cell.angle_beta   90.00
_cell.angle_gamma   90.00
#
_symmetry.space_group_name_H-M   'P 1'
#
loop_
_entity.id
_entity.type
_entity.pdbx_description
1 polymer ?
#
loop_
_entity_poly.entity_id
_entity_poly.type
_entity_poly.pdbx_seq_one_letter_code
_entity_poly.pdbx_strand_id
1 'polypeptide(L)'
;MCTLIYDSRFRVNEETSMAMSWISFPNLLPTFFVKECLFSLASTVGKPIHLDQATINKTRPSCACVKVLVDLKGSFPKVVQMNIESVQTGEIRTNMIAIQYDYVPKYCLECKMQGNNKENCKVINYRSIGEKNTQQMQDKAQFKQALQAAKG
;
A
#
# COMPACT_ATOMS: atom_id res chain seq x y z
N MET A 1 14.06 -0.65 1.60
CA MET A 1 14.49 0.41 2.55
C MET A 1 13.24 1.13 3.03
N CYS A 2 12.86 0.97 4.30
CA CYS A 2 11.69 1.65 4.87
C CYS A 2 12.01 3.15 4.97
N THR A 3 11.13 4.01 4.44
CA THR A 3 11.30 5.45 4.61
C THR A 3 10.89 5.81 6.04
N LEU A 4 11.85 6.25 6.85
CA LEU A 4 11.55 6.79 8.18
C LEU A 4 10.87 8.15 7.98
N ILE A 5 9.54 8.15 8.10
CA ILE A 5 8.76 9.38 8.19
C ILE A 5 8.69 9.73 9.67
N TYR A 6 9.31 10.84 10.06
CA TYR A 6 9.16 11.36 11.42
C TYR A 6 7.72 11.86 11.59
N ASP A 7 6.87 11.01 12.19
CA ASP A 7 5.50 11.33 12.54
C ASP A 7 5.42 11.55 14.05
N SER A 8 4.73 12.62 14.48
CA SER A 8 4.35 12.86 15.88
C SER A 8 3.64 11.66 16.55
N ARG A 9 3.08 10.74 15.75
CA ARG A 9 2.43 9.49 16.17
C ARG A 9 3.38 8.30 16.22
N PHE A 10 4.69 8.54 16.32
CA PHE A 10 5.69 7.48 16.38
C PHE A 10 5.38 6.49 17.51
N ARG A 11 5.44 5.20 17.17
CA ARG A 11 5.28 4.09 18.11
C ARG A 11 6.43 3.11 17.91
N VAL A 12 7.14 2.77 18.99
CA VAL A 12 8.35 1.92 18.95
C VAL A 12 8.10 0.56 18.28
N ASN A 13 6.89 0.02 18.42
CA ASN A 13 6.52 -1.31 17.94
C ASN A 13 5.65 -1.30 16.66
N GLU A 14 5.51 -0.15 16.01
CA GLU A 14 4.68 -0.01 14.79
C GLU A 14 5.44 0.78 13.74
N GLU A 15 5.36 0.33 12.49
CA GLU A 15 5.81 1.12 11.35
C GLU A 15 4.64 1.93 10.79
N THR A 16 4.97 3.11 10.26
CA THR A 16 4.00 3.94 9.54
C THR A 16 3.41 3.14 8.37
N SER A 17 2.13 3.31 8.08
CA SER A 17 1.54 2.78 6.84
C SER A 17 1.81 3.67 5.64
N MET A 18 2.44 4.83 5.84
CA MET A 18 2.83 5.72 4.74
C MET A 18 4.10 5.21 4.07
N ALA A 19 4.08 5.06 2.75
CA ALA A 19 5.22 4.57 1.99
C ALA A 19 5.39 5.32 0.67
N MET A 20 6.64 5.44 0.23
CA MET A 20 6.97 5.98 -1.09
C MET A 20 6.84 4.87 -2.13
N SER A 21 6.09 5.14 -3.20
CA SER A 21 5.92 4.24 -4.34
C SER A 21 6.09 5.01 -5.64
N TRP A 22 6.58 4.32 -6.67
CA TRP A 22 6.59 4.82 -8.03
C TRP A 22 5.36 4.29 -8.76
N ILE A 23 4.63 5.20 -9.36
CA ILE A 23 3.53 4.89 -10.27
C ILE A 23 3.84 5.42 -11.66
N SER A 24 3.30 4.73 -12.65
CA SER A 24 3.54 4.92 -14.07
C SER A 24 2.20 5.08 -14.78
N PHE A 25 2.09 6.05 -15.68
CA PHE A 25 0.96 6.26 -16.57
C PHE A 25 1.37 5.85 -18.00
N PRO A 26 1.24 4.56 -18.36
CA PRO A 26 1.62 4.09 -19.69
C PRO A 26 0.70 4.67 -20.76
N ASN A 27 1.27 4.97 -21.93
CA ASN A 27 0.55 5.49 -23.11
C ASN A 27 -0.20 6.81 -22.89
N LEU A 28 0.10 7.54 -21.81
CA LEU A 28 -0.37 8.91 -21.65
C LEU A 28 0.28 9.77 -22.76
N LEU A 29 -0.51 10.62 -23.41
CA LEU A 29 0.01 11.47 -24.48
C LEU A 29 1.07 12.43 -23.92
N PRO A 30 2.22 12.63 -24.61
CA PRO A 30 3.26 13.55 -24.17
C PRO A 30 2.80 15.01 -23.95
N THR A 31 1.69 15.40 -24.58
CA THR A 31 1.03 16.70 -24.36
C THR A 31 0.60 16.90 -22.90
N PHE A 32 0.34 15.82 -22.17
CA PHE A 32 -0.04 15.83 -20.75
C PHE A 32 1.14 15.58 -19.80
N PHE A 33 2.39 15.55 -20.30
CA PHE A 33 3.58 15.42 -19.48
C PHE A 33 3.96 16.79 -18.89
N VAL A 34 3.01 17.37 -18.19
CA VAL A 34 3.14 18.61 -17.42
C VAL A 34 2.93 18.27 -15.95
N LYS A 35 3.71 18.91 -15.08
CA LYS A 35 3.78 18.55 -13.67
C LYS A 35 2.43 18.60 -12.98
N GLU A 36 1.65 19.63 -13.28
CA GLU A 36 0.34 19.89 -12.70
C GLU A 36 -0.65 18.78 -13.08
N CYS A 37 -0.65 18.35 -14.35
CA CYS A 37 -1.51 17.27 -14.83
C CYS A 37 -1.11 15.93 -14.19
N LEU A 38 0.18 15.59 -14.22
CA LEU A 38 0.67 14.35 -13.63
C LEU A 38 0.45 14.29 -12.11
N PHE A 39 0.61 15.41 -11.42
CA PHE A 39 0.34 15.49 -9.98
C PHE A 39 -1.16 15.38 -9.69
N SER A 40 -2.01 15.98 -10.53
CA SER A 40 -3.47 15.83 -10.43
C SER A 40 -3.88 14.36 -10.60
N LEU A 41 -3.39 13.67 -11.62
CA LEU A 41 -3.65 12.24 -11.83
C LEU A 41 -3.14 11.40 -10.64
N ALA A 42 -1.90 11.64 -10.21
CA ALA A 42 -1.27 10.92 -9.10
C ALA A 42 -1.95 11.17 -7.75
N SER A 43 -2.63 12.31 -7.57
CA SER A 43 -3.36 12.64 -6.34
C SER A 43 -4.48 11.65 -6.00
N THR A 44 -5.00 10.95 -7.02
CA THR A 44 -6.00 9.88 -6.85
C THR A 44 -5.45 8.63 -6.17
N VAL A 45 -4.12 8.44 -6.21
CA VAL A 45 -3.40 7.32 -5.60
C VAL A 45 -2.85 7.70 -4.23
N GLY A 46 -2.31 8.91 -4.09
CA GLY A 46 -1.69 9.39 -2.87
C GLY A 46 -1.11 10.79 -3.04
N LYS A 47 -0.27 11.25 -2.12
CA LYS A 47 0.34 12.59 -2.22
C LYS A 47 1.49 12.56 -3.24
N PRO A 48 1.40 13.23 -4.39
CA PRO A 48 2.51 13.31 -5.34
C PRO A 48 3.68 14.07 -4.73
N ILE A 49 4.90 13.56 -4.93
CA ILE A 49 6.13 14.11 -4.35
C ILE A 49 7.07 14.59 -5.45
N HIS A 50 7.30 13.77 -6.49
CA HIS A 50 8.31 14.07 -7.50
C HIS A 50 8.03 13.35 -8.82
N LEU A 51 8.53 13.89 -9.93
CA LEU A 51 8.54 13.22 -11.24
C LEU A 51 9.89 12.53 -11.44
N ASP A 52 9.95 11.46 -12.23
CA ASP A 52 11.26 10.91 -12.60
C ASP A 52 11.96 11.79 -13.65
N GLN A 53 13.28 11.61 -13.81
CA GLN A 53 14.06 12.44 -14.72
C GLN A 53 13.67 12.24 -16.19
N ALA A 54 13.25 11.03 -16.58
CA ALA A 54 12.85 10.75 -17.95
C ALA A 54 11.52 11.44 -18.31
N THR A 55 10.59 11.55 -17.37
CA THR A 55 9.36 12.33 -17.55
C THR A 55 9.64 13.83 -17.60
N ILE A 56 10.51 14.34 -16.71
CA ILE A 56 10.91 15.75 -16.70
C ILE A 56 11.56 16.14 -18.02
N ASN A 57 12.51 15.33 -18.50
CA ASN A 57 13.24 15.59 -19.73
C ASN A 57 12.48 15.12 -20.99
N LYS A 58 11.31 14.51 -20.83
CA LYS A 58 10.48 13.93 -21.90
C LYS A 58 11.25 12.96 -22.81
N THR A 59 12.24 12.25 -22.27
CA THR A 59 13.08 11.30 -23.02
C THR A 59 12.41 9.94 -23.20
N ARG A 60 11.37 9.63 -22.40
CA ARG A 60 10.56 8.41 -22.50
C ARG A 60 9.09 8.76 -22.75
N PRO A 61 8.68 9.04 -24.00
CA PRO A 61 7.32 9.51 -24.29
C PRO A 61 6.24 8.43 -24.11
N SER A 62 6.62 7.16 -23.98
CA SER A 62 5.69 6.05 -23.83
C SER A 62 5.09 5.94 -22.41
N CYS A 63 5.67 6.61 -21.42
CA CYS A 63 5.23 6.47 -20.03
C CYS A 63 5.73 7.62 -19.16
N ALA A 64 4.82 8.20 -18.37
CA ALA A 64 5.16 9.18 -17.34
C ALA A 64 5.19 8.53 -15.96
N CYS A 65 6.23 8.79 -15.18
CA CYS A 65 6.39 8.25 -13.84
C CYS A 65 6.32 9.33 -12.75
N VAL A 66 5.61 9.03 -11.66
CA VAL A 66 5.42 9.91 -10.51
C VAL A 66 5.72 9.15 -9.22
N LYS A 67 6.54 9.76 -8.37
CA LYS A 67 6.78 9.30 -7.01
C LYS A 67 5.65 9.81 -6.13
N VAL A 68 4.94 8.90 -5.48
CA VAL A 68 3.80 9.18 -4.62
C VAL A 68 4.05 8.67 -3.21
N LEU A 69 3.58 9.42 -2.22
CA LEU A 69 3.46 8.97 -0.84
C LEU A 69 2.03 8.42 -0.66
N VAL A 70 1.93 7.12 -0.45
CA VAL A 70 0.66 6.38 -0.36
C VAL A 70 0.43 5.84 1.04
N ASP A 71 -0.84 5.69 1.42
CA ASP A 71 -1.22 4.92 2.61
C ASP A 71 -1.43 3.45 2.21
N LEU A 72 -0.61 2.56 2.74
CA LEU A 72 -0.67 1.12 2.48
C LEU A 72 -1.95 0.44 3.02
N LYS A 73 -2.74 1.14 3.83
CA LYS A 73 -4.07 0.70 4.28
C LYS A 73 -5.16 1.01 3.26
N GLY A 74 -4.89 1.89 2.30
CA GLY A 74 -5.84 2.32 1.29
C GLY A 74 -5.98 1.36 0.12
N SER A 75 -6.92 1.69 -0.77
CA SER A 75 -7.07 1.01 -2.06
C SER A 75 -6.15 1.62 -3.12
N PHE A 76 -5.65 0.78 -4.02
CA PHE A 76 -4.81 1.20 -5.14
C PHE A 76 -5.62 1.14 -6.46
N PRO A 77 -6.12 2.28 -6.97
CA PRO A 77 -6.90 2.29 -8.21
C PRO A 77 -6.03 1.87 -9.40
N LYS A 78 -6.58 1.05 -10.30
CA LYS A 78 -5.88 0.61 -11.52
C LYS A 78 -6.05 1.57 -12.69
N VAL A 79 -7.03 2.46 -12.60
CA VAL A 79 -7.40 3.43 -13.63
C VAL A 79 -7.81 4.74 -12.97
N VAL A 80 -7.53 5.85 -13.64
CA VAL A 80 -8.03 7.18 -13.29
C VAL A 80 -8.75 7.79 -14.49
N GLN A 81 -9.89 8.43 -14.23
CA GLN A 81 -10.63 9.14 -15.25
C GLN A 81 -10.03 10.54 -15.44
N MET A 82 -9.75 10.89 -16.70
CA MET A 82 -9.29 12.21 -17.10
C MET A 82 -10.29 12.83 -18.05
N ASN A 83 -10.82 14.00 -17.70
CA ASN A 83 -11.70 14.77 -18.57
C ASN A 83 -10.88 15.86 -19.27
N ILE A 84 -10.97 15.92 -20.59
CA ILE A 84 -10.29 16.89 -21.44
C ILE A 84 -11.36 17.75 -22.07
N GLU A 85 -11.38 19.03 -21.74
CA GLU A 85 -12.31 20.00 -22.31
C GLU A 85 -11.68 20.69 -23.53
N SER A 86 -12.41 20.70 -24.63
CA SER A 86 -12.06 21.48 -25.82
C SER A 86 -12.33 22.95 -25.57
N VAL A 87 -11.30 23.78 -25.60
CA VAL A 87 -11.43 25.24 -25.44
C VAL A 87 -12.28 25.87 -26.56
N GLN A 88 -12.35 25.23 -27.74
CA GLN A 88 -13.07 25.77 -28.89
C GLN A 88 -14.56 25.42 -28.89
N THR A 89 -14.91 24.22 -28.43
CA THR A 89 -16.27 23.67 -28.53
C THR A 89 -16.96 23.49 -27.18
N GLY A 90 -16.22 23.56 -26.06
CA GLY A 90 -16.70 23.21 -24.72
C GLY A 90 -16.97 21.72 -24.54
N GLU A 91 -16.67 20.89 -25.54
CA GLU A 91 -16.92 19.45 -25.48
C GLU A 91 -15.95 18.78 -24.51
N ILE A 92 -16.48 17.92 -23.64
CA ILE A 92 -15.70 17.13 -22.69
C ILE A 92 -15.48 15.74 -23.24
N ARG A 93 -14.22 15.39 -23.49
CA ARG A 93 -13.80 14.02 -23.79
C ARG A 93 -13.26 13.36 -22.53
N THR A 94 -13.81 12.20 -22.19
CA THR A 94 -13.33 11.39 -21.07
C THR A 94 -12.38 10.29 -21.54
N ASN A 95 -11.20 10.23 -20.92
CA ASN A 95 -10.21 9.19 -21.14
C ASN A 95 -9.98 8.41 -19.85
N MET A 96 -9.84 7.08 -19.96
CA MET A 96 -9.44 6.22 -18.85
C MET A 96 -7.93 5.99 -18.94
N ILE A 97 -7.18 6.49 -17.95
CA ILE A 97 -5.73 6.37 -17.90
C ILE A 97 -5.37 5.21 -16.97
N ALA A 98 -4.65 4.23 -17.49
CA ALA A 98 -4.16 3.12 -16.68
C ALA A 98 -3.09 3.59 -15.68
N ILE A 99 -3.08 2.99 -14.51
CA ILE A 99 -2.07 3.21 -13.47
C ILE A 99 -1.31 1.91 -13.30
N GLN A 100 -0.01 1.97 -13.51
CA GLN A 100 0.91 0.88 -13.23
C GLN A 100 1.70 1.21 -11.97
N TYR A 101 1.79 0.23 -11.07
CA TYR A 101 2.56 0.34 -9.83
C TYR A 101 3.85 -0.44 -10.01
N ASP A 102 5.00 0.25 -9.91
CA ASP A 102 6.29 -0.41 -10.05
C ASP A 102 6.59 -1.28 -8.81
N TYR A 103 6.31 -0.71 -7.63
CA TYR A 103 6.40 -1.42 -6.35
C TYR A 103 5.57 -0.72 -5.27
N VAL A 104 4.71 -1.49 -4.60
CA VAL A 104 4.00 -1.06 -3.39
C VAL A 104 4.32 -2.07 -2.28
N PRO A 105 4.95 -1.65 -1.17
CA PRO A 105 5.23 -2.57 -0.07
C PRO A 105 3.93 -3.08 0.55
N LYS A 106 3.94 -4.33 1.01
CA LYS A 106 2.83 -4.88 1.80
C LYS A 106 2.79 -4.22 3.18
N TYR A 107 1.61 -4.15 3.79
CA TYR A 107 1.46 -3.72 5.18
C TYR A 107 0.57 -4.70 5.93
N CYS A 108 1.03 -5.13 7.10
CA CYS A 108 0.27 -6.03 7.95
C CYS A 108 -0.52 -5.23 8.97
N LEU A 109 -1.85 -5.27 8.89
CA LEU A 109 -2.72 -4.55 9.84
C LEU A 109 -2.63 -5.09 11.28
N GLU A 110 -2.19 -6.33 11.45
CA GLU A 110 -2.17 -7.04 12.73
C GLU A 110 -0.89 -6.74 13.53
N CYS A 111 0.28 -6.87 12.89
CA CYS A 111 1.56 -6.53 13.53
C CYS A 111 2.01 -5.10 13.25
N LYS A 112 1.31 -4.38 12.36
CA LYS A 112 1.57 -2.99 11.97
C LYS A 112 2.98 -2.74 11.44
N MET A 113 3.53 -3.73 10.72
CA MET A 113 4.83 -3.65 10.06
C MET A 113 4.66 -3.65 8.54
N GLN A 114 5.55 -2.95 7.83
CA GLN A 114 5.66 -3.04 6.38
C GLN A 114 6.40 -4.33 5.97
N GLY A 115 6.22 -4.72 4.70
CA GLY A 115 6.94 -5.83 4.07
C GLY A 115 6.23 -7.19 4.13
N ASN A 116 5.15 -7.35 4.90
CA ASN A 116 4.38 -8.59 4.94
C ASN A 116 2.86 -8.35 4.96
N ASN A 117 2.10 -9.37 4.56
CA ASN A 117 0.66 -9.44 4.76
C ASN A 117 0.32 -10.25 6.03
N LYS A 118 -0.97 -10.46 6.29
CA LYS A 118 -1.45 -11.28 7.42
C LYS A 118 -0.94 -12.72 7.37
N GLU A 119 -0.98 -13.34 6.18
CA GLU A 119 -0.57 -14.74 5.97
C GLU A 119 0.92 -14.97 6.29
N ASN A 120 1.77 -14.01 5.92
CA ASN A 120 3.22 -14.09 6.14
C ASN A 120 3.67 -13.34 7.41
N CYS A 121 2.74 -13.06 8.32
CA CYS A 121 3.05 -12.36 9.56
C CYS A 121 3.68 -13.31 10.59
N LYS A 122 5.00 -13.17 10.79
CA LYS A 122 5.73 -13.96 11.80
C LYS A 122 5.17 -13.77 13.20
N VAL A 123 4.76 -12.54 13.55
CA VAL A 123 4.23 -12.21 14.89
C VAL A 123 2.94 -12.99 15.18
N ILE A 124 2.00 -13.04 14.23
CA ILE A 124 0.77 -13.83 14.37
C ILE A 124 1.13 -15.31 14.48
N ASN A 125 1.97 -15.81 13.59
CA ASN A 125 2.34 -17.23 13.57
C ASN A 125 2.93 -17.67 14.92
N TYR A 126 3.82 -16.88 15.52
CA TYR A 126 4.36 -17.17 16.85
C TYR A 126 3.32 -17.08 17.98
N ARG A 127 2.42 -16.08 17.95
CA ARG A 127 1.32 -15.96 18.94
C ARG A 127 0.39 -17.17 18.89
N SER A 128 -0.03 -17.58 17.69
CA SER A 128 -0.91 -18.73 17.47
C SER A 128 -0.28 -20.04 17.96
N ILE A 129 1.05 -20.20 17.84
CA ILE A 129 1.77 -21.37 18.37
C ILE A 129 1.75 -21.36 19.91
N GLY A 130 2.00 -20.20 20.53
CA GLY A 130 1.96 -20.07 22.00
C GLY A 130 0.57 -20.37 22.58
N GLU A 131 -0.49 -19.87 21.95
CA GLU A 131 -1.88 -20.12 22.34
C GLU A 131 -2.23 -21.61 22.25
N LYS A 132 -1.87 -22.29 21.15
CA LYS A 132 -2.07 -23.74 20.98
C LYS A 132 -1.36 -24.55 22.05
N ASN A 133 -0.11 -24.20 22.35
CA ASN A 133 0.66 -24.87 23.41
C ASN A 133 0.01 -24.68 24.79
N THR A 134 -0.52 -23.49 25.06
CA THR A 134 -1.18 -23.16 26.32
C THR A 134 -2.49 -23.93 26.47
N GLN A 135 -3.31 -23.97 25.41
CA GLN A 135 -4.55 -24.75 25.39
C GLN A 135 -4.27 -26.24 25.60
N GLN A 136 -3.27 -26.79 24.90
CA GLN A 136 -2.92 -28.21 25.05
C GLN A 136 -2.44 -28.56 26.46
N MET A 137 -1.76 -27.63 27.16
CA MET A 137 -1.40 -27.82 28.57
C MET A 137 -2.62 -27.78 29.49
N GLN A 138 -3.57 -26.87 29.25
CA GLN A 138 -4.81 -26.75 30.02
C GLN A 138 -5.70 -28.00 29.83
N ASP A 139 -5.87 -28.47 28.61
CA ASP A 139 -6.66 -29.67 28.30
C ASP A 139 -6.07 -30.92 28.99
N LYS A 140 -4.73 -31.06 28.97
CA LYS A 140 -4.02 -32.12 29.68
C LYS A 140 -4.17 -32.02 31.20
N ALA A 141 -4.16 -30.82 31.76
CA ALA A 141 -4.36 -30.60 33.19
C ALA A 141 -5.80 -30.93 33.63
N GLN A 142 -6.79 -30.49 32.86
CA GLN A 142 -8.21 -30.80 33.07
C GLN A 142 -8.49 -32.30 32.99
N PHE A 143 -7.93 -32.99 31.98
CA PHE A 143 -8.06 -34.44 31.85
C PHE A 143 -7.48 -35.20 33.05
N LYS A 144 -6.31 -34.77 33.54
CA LYS A 144 -5.70 -35.34 34.76
C LYS A 144 -6.57 -35.12 36.00
N GLN A 145 -7.13 -33.92 36.17
CA GLN A 145 -8.05 -33.62 37.28
C GLN A 145 -9.34 -34.46 37.21
N ALA A 146 -9.94 -34.61 36.03
CA ALA A 146 -11.14 -35.43 35.83
C ALA A 146 -10.90 -36.91 36.15
N LEU A 147 -9.74 -37.46 35.74
CA LEU A 147 -9.33 -38.82 36.08
C LEU A 147 -9.11 -39.03 37.57
N GLN A 148 -8.64 -38.01 38.29
CA GLN A 148 -8.47 -38.08 39.75
C GLN A 148 -9.82 -38.04 40.46
N ALA A 149 -10.75 -37.20 39.99
CA ALA A 149 -12.10 -37.10 40.54
C ALA A 149 -12.94 -38.36 40.31
N ALA A 150 -12.71 -39.11 39.22
CA ALA A 150 -13.41 -40.36 38.93
C ALA A 150 -12.86 -41.59 39.67
N LYS A 151 -11.72 -41.45 40.37
CA LYS A 151 -11.07 -42.53 41.14
C LYS A 151 -11.30 -42.43 42.65
N GLY A 152 -12.03 -41.42 43.12
CA GLY A 152 -12.50 -41.27 44.49
C GLY A 152 -14.01 -41.45 44.56
#